data_AF-A0A292YS60-F1
#
_entry.id   AF-A0A292YS60-F1
#
_cell.length_a   1.000
_cell.length_b   1.000
_cell.length_c   1.000
_cell.angle_alpha   90.00
_cell.angle_beta   90.00
_cell.angle_gamma   90.00
#
_symmetry.space_group_name_H-M   'P 1'
#
loop_
_entity.id
_entity.type
_entity.pdbx_description
1 polymer ?
#
loop_
_entity_poly.entity_id
_entity_poly.type
_entity_poly.pdbx_seq_one_letter_code
_entity_poly.pdbx_strand_id
1 'polypeptide(L)'
;MTNTEKKSLEEGLQNRLLDYVSYVLTSARGLYKEPHSYGPMRMVDSLEKALFLLRDMGIKDDAIEESVAVIRENRWRVTSDPEAFAQALDDAILRLVKVTLKESSTSHE
;
A
#
# COMPACT_ATOMS: atom_id res chain seq x y z
N MET A 1 -27.17 -7.34 -10.64
CA MET A 1 -26.00 -7.60 -11.50
C MET A 1 -26.26 -8.90 -12.26
N THR A 2 -26.13 -8.87 -13.58
CA THR A 2 -26.31 -10.04 -14.44
C THR A 2 -25.08 -10.96 -14.35
N ASN A 3 -25.23 -12.22 -14.78
CA ASN A 3 -24.12 -13.18 -14.78
C ASN A 3 -22.95 -12.70 -15.67
N THR A 4 -23.26 -11.97 -16.75
CA THR A 4 -22.29 -11.37 -17.67
C THR A 4 -21.52 -10.22 -17.01
N GLU A 5 -22.20 -9.34 -16.27
CA GLU A 5 -21.56 -8.23 -15.54
C GLU A 5 -20.62 -8.75 -14.44
N LYS A 6 -21.03 -9.80 -13.73
CA LYS A 6 -20.20 -10.43 -12.69
C LYS A 6 -18.92 -11.02 -13.26
N LYS A 7 -19.02 -11.75 -14.37
CA LYS A 7 -17.85 -12.33 -15.04
C LYS A 7 -16.87 -11.26 -15.53
N SER A 8 -17.36 -10.17 -16.11
CA SER A 8 -16.51 -9.07 -16.57
C SER A 8 -15.78 -8.38 -15.41
N LEU A 9 -16.43 -8.24 -14.25
CA LEU A 9 -15.80 -7.70 -13.04
C LEU A 9 -14.69 -8.62 -12.52
N GLU A 10 -14.93 -9.93 -12.48
CA GLU A 10 -13.96 -10.94 -12.05
C GLU A 10 -12.71 -10.95 -12.97
N GLU A 11 -12.91 -10.89 -14.29
CA GLU A 11 -11.82 -10.77 -15.26
C GLU A 11 -11.03 -9.47 -15.08
N GLY A 12 -11.71 -8.35 -14.81
CA GLY A 12 -11.08 -7.06 -14.53
C GLY A 12 -10.21 -7.09 -13.27
N LEU A 13 -10.70 -7.68 -12.19
CA LEU A 13 -9.95 -7.83 -10.94
C LEU A 13 -8.76 -8.78 -11.10
N GLN A 14 -8.94 -9.88 -11.83
CA GLN A 14 -7.86 -10.82 -12.13
C GLN A 14 -6.71 -10.14 -12.89
N ASN A 15 -7.01 -9.32 -13.90
CA ASN A 15 -6.00 -8.57 -14.64
C ASN A 15 -5.23 -7.60 -13.73
N ARG A 16 -5.93 -6.85 -12.86
CA ARG A 16 -5.28 -5.94 -11.91
C ARG A 16 -4.40 -6.66 -10.90
N LEU A 17 -4.82 -7.85 -10.45
CA LEU A 17 -4.00 -8.70 -9.58
C LEU A 17 -2.74 -9.16 -10.31
N LEU A 18 -2.83 -9.57 -11.58
CA LEU A 18 -1.68 -9.95 -12.40
C LEU A 18 -0.72 -8.77 -12.60
N ASP A 19 -1.24 -7.55 -12.83
CA ASP A 19 -0.44 -6.33 -12.94
C ASP A 19 0.31 -6.03 -11.63
N TYR A 20 -0.37 -6.19 -10.49
CA TYR A 20 0.24 -6.02 -9.17
C TYR A 20 1.37 -7.03 -8.94
N VAL A 21 1.12 -8.32 -9.17
CA VAL A 21 2.14 -9.37 -9.03
C VAL A 21 3.33 -9.11 -9.97
N SER A 22 3.06 -8.71 -11.21
CA SER A 22 4.10 -8.37 -12.19
C SER A 22 4.95 -7.18 -11.75
N TYR A 23 4.32 -6.16 -11.17
CA TYR A 23 5.01 -5.01 -10.59
C TYR A 23 5.94 -5.43 -9.46
N VAL A 24 5.46 -6.25 -8.51
CA VAL A 24 6.24 -6.70 -7.35
C VAL A 24 7.45 -7.52 -7.80
N LEU A 25 7.26 -8.50 -8.68
CA LEU A 25 8.34 -9.35 -9.17
C LEU A 25 9.41 -8.54 -9.94
N THR A 26 8.98 -7.63 -10.79
CA THR A 26 9.88 -6.78 -11.57
C THR A 26 10.64 -5.81 -10.68
N SER A 27 9.96 -5.23 -9.68
CA SER A 27 10.57 -4.34 -8.69
C SER A 27 11.62 -5.08 -7.87
N ALA A 28 11.29 -6.27 -7.35
CA ALA A 28 12.23 -7.11 -6.61
C ALA A 28 13.48 -7.45 -7.44
N ARG A 29 13.31 -7.78 -8.73
CA ARG A 29 14.45 -8.02 -9.63
C ARG A 29 15.31 -6.78 -9.85
N GLY A 30 14.67 -5.62 -9.98
CA GLY A 30 15.30 -4.31 -10.17
C GLY A 30 16.20 -3.90 -9.02
N LEU A 31 15.80 -4.18 -7.78
CA LEU A 31 16.54 -3.80 -6.57
C LEU A 31 17.98 -4.34 -6.50
N TYR A 32 18.30 -5.43 -7.22
CA TYR A 32 19.69 -5.93 -7.33
C TYR A 32 20.64 -4.98 -8.08
N LYS A 33 20.09 -4.00 -8.83
CA LYS A 33 20.85 -3.07 -9.66
C LYS A 33 20.58 -1.60 -9.31
N GLU A 34 19.68 -1.35 -8.37
CA GLU A 34 19.26 -0.01 -7.92
C GLU A 34 19.93 0.35 -6.59
N PRO A 35 20.02 1.64 -6.23
CA PRO A 35 20.46 2.06 -4.89
C PRO A 35 19.57 1.43 -3.79
N HIS A 36 20.16 1.07 -2.65
CA HIS A 36 19.41 0.41 -1.57
C HIS A 36 18.20 1.21 -1.06
N SER A 37 18.26 2.55 -1.13
CA SER A 37 17.15 3.44 -0.76
C SER A 37 15.89 3.24 -1.61
N TYR A 38 16.00 2.59 -2.77
CA TYR A 38 14.85 2.27 -3.61
C TYR A 38 14.02 1.13 -3.04
N GLY A 39 14.60 0.25 -2.21
CA GLY A 39 13.88 -0.85 -1.57
C GLY A 39 12.64 -0.36 -0.80
N PRO A 40 12.81 0.55 0.18
CA PRO A 40 11.71 1.19 0.87
C PRO A 40 10.68 1.86 -0.07
N MET A 41 11.11 2.54 -1.13
CA MET A 41 10.17 3.11 -2.12
C MET A 41 9.31 2.05 -2.80
N ARG A 42 9.92 0.95 -3.27
CA ARG A 42 9.20 -0.15 -3.94
C ARG A 42 8.18 -0.79 -3.01
N MET A 43 8.48 -0.89 -1.72
CA MET A 43 7.55 -1.40 -0.71
C MET A 43 6.33 -0.47 -0.55
N VAL A 44 6.54 0.85 -0.52
CA VAL A 44 5.46 1.84 -0.44
C VAL A 44 4.58 1.78 -1.68
N ASP A 45 5.17 1.75 -2.87
CA ASP A 45 4.42 1.63 -4.12
C ASP A 45 3.59 0.32 -4.18
N SER A 46 4.17 -0.78 -3.70
CA SER A 46 3.48 -2.07 -3.60
C SER A 46 2.30 -1.97 -2.65
N LEU A 47 2.47 -1.33 -1.49
CA LEU A 47 1.41 -1.10 -0.54
C LEU A 47 0.27 -0.27 -1.15
N GLU A 48 0.58 0.84 -1.83
CA GLU A 48 -0.43 1.66 -2.51
C GLU A 48 -1.24 0.85 -3.53
N LYS A 49 -0.57 0.03 -4.35
CA LYS A 49 -1.24 -0.84 -5.32
C LYS A 49 -2.15 -1.86 -4.66
N ALA A 50 -1.74 -2.43 -3.53
CA ALA A 50 -2.58 -3.33 -2.76
C ALA A 50 -3.83 -2.62 -2.22
N LEU A 51 -3.71 -1.37 -1.73
CA LEU A 51 -4.87 -0.59 -1.27
C LEU A 51 -5.86 -0.29 -2.41
N PHE A 52 -5.37 0.02 -3.61
CA PHE A 52 -6.25 0.18 -4.77
C PHE A 52 -7.02 -1.10 -5.09
N LEU A 53 -6.37 -2.28 -5.01
CA LEU A 53 -7.04 -3.56 -5.22
C LEU A 53 -8.13 -3.82 -4.16
N LEU A 54 -7.85 -3.54 -2.89
CA LEU A 54 -8.83 -3.67 -1.81
C LEU A 54 -10.03 -2.76 -2.03
N ARG A 55 -9.78 -1.51 -2.44
CA ARG A 55 -10.83 -0.54 -2.76
C ARG A 55 -11.71 -0.99 -3.92
N ASP A 56 -11.11 -1.55 -4.97
CA ASP A 56 -11.84 -2.12 -6.11
C ASP A 56 -12.74 -3.30 -5.68
N MET A 57 -12.41 -3.97 -4.57
CA MET A 57 -13.22 -5.03 -3.95
C MET A 57 -14.24 -4.50 -2.93
N GLY A 58 -14.34 -3.18 -2.76
CA GLY A 58 -15.22 -2.54 -1.75
C GLY A 58 -14.70 -2.63 -0.33
N ILE A 59 -13.44 -3.04 -0.12
CA ILE A 59 -12.77 -3.07 1.18
C ILE A 59 -12.04 -1.73 1.35
N LYS A 60 -12.57 -0.87 2.22
CA LYS A 60 -12.00 0.44 2.51
C LYS A 60 -11.81 0.62 4.00
N ASP A 61 -10.64 1.14 4.36
CA ASP A 61 -10.31 1.53 5.72
C ASP A 61 -9.63 2.91 5.67
N ASP A 62 -10.33 3.92 6.21
CA ASP A 62 -9.87 5.31 6.15
C ASP A 62 -8.57 5.52 6.94
N ALA A 63 -8.38 4.78 8.03
CA ALA A 63 -7.17 4.86 8.83
C ALA A 63 -5.95 4.27 8.11
N ILE A 64 -6.14 3.20 7.33
CA ILE A 64 -5.09 2.65 6.47
C ILE A 64 -4.74 3.64 5.34
N GLU A 65 -5.75 4.22 4.68
CA GLU A 65 -5.55 5.19 3.59
C GLU A 65 -4.82 6.46 4.09
N GLU A 66 -5.21 7.01 5.25
CA GLU A 66 -4.55 8.16 5.87
C GLU A 66 -3.09 7.86 6.24
N SER A 67 -2.81 6.67 6.76
CA SER A 67 -1.46 6.28 7.14
C SER A 67 -0.53 6.16 5.93
N VAL A 68 -1.05 5.68 4.79
CA VAL A 68 -0.27 5.58 3.54
C VAL A 68 -0.12 6.94 2.86
N ALA A 69 -1.09 7.85 2.97
CA ALA A 69 -0.99 9.21 2.43
C ALA A 69 0.23 9.99 2.98
N VAL A 70 0.54 9.84 4.27
CA VAL A 70 1.72 10.46 4.91
C VAL A 70 3.02 10.02 4.23
N ILE A 71 3.12 8.75 3.86
CA ILE A 71 4.32 8.21 3.21
C ILE A 71 4.43 8.75 1.77
N ARG A 72 3.30 8.85 1.07
CA ARG A 72 3.22 9.38 -0.30
C ARG A 72 3.73 10.82 -0.39
N GLU A 73 3.33 11.66 0.56
CA GLU A 73 3.73 13.07 0.62
C GLU A 73 5.23 13.27 0.87
N ASN A 74 5.89 12.26 1.47
CA ASN A 74 7.32 12.30 1.79
C ASN A 74 8.19 11.45 0.84
N ARG A 75 7.60 10.82 -0.19
CA ARG A 75 8.30 9.90 -1.12
C ARG A 75 9.50 10.53 -1.83
N TRP A 76 9.47 11.84 -2.09
CA TRP A 76 10.60 12.57 -2.70
C TRP A 76 11.82 12.68 -1.78
N ARG A 77 11.65 12.53 -0.46
CA ARG A 77 12.74 12.67 0.52
C ARG A 77 13.71 11.51 0.51
N VAL A 78 13.32 10.35 0.00
CA VAL A 78 14.16 9.14 0.00
C VAL A 78 15.54 9.31 -0.65
N THR A 79 15.71 10.29 -1.54
CA THR A 79 17.00 10.61 -2.17
C THR A 79 17.64 11.89 -1.62
N SER A 80 16.86 12.82 -1.06
CA SER A 80 17.36 14.11 -0.56
C SER A 80 17.62 14.12 0.95
N ASP A 81 16.87 13.32 1.71
CA ASP A 81 16.85 13.23 3.17
C ASP A 81 16.29 11.84 3.61
N PRO A 82 17.13 10.79 3.56
CA PRO A 82 16.72 9.42 3.90
C PRO A 82 16.23 9.27 5.35
N GLU A 83 16.81 10.03 6.30
CA GLU A 83 16.38 10.05 7.69
C GLU A 83 14.94 10.58 7.83
N ALA A 84 14.61 11.68 7.13
CA ALA A 84 13.23 12.19 7.14
C ALA A 84 12.25 11.20 6.47
N PHE A 85 12.69 10.44 5.48
CA PHE A 85 11.86 9.39 4.90
C PHE A 85 11.63 8.23 5.87
N ALA A 86 12.66 7.81 6.62
CA ALA A 86 12.52 6.81 7.67
C ALA A 86 11.55 7.28 8.78
N GLN A 87 11.66 8.54 9.22
CA GLN A 87 10.73 9.09 10.21
C GLN A 87 9.28 9.11 9.69
N ALA A 88 9.07 9.39 8.40
CA ALA A 88 7.73 9.33 7.81
C ALA A 88 7.14 7.90 7.83
N LEU A 89 7.98 6.87 7.66
CA LEU A 89 7.57 5.47 7.82
C LEU A 89 7.21 5.15 9.28
N ASP A 90 8.02 5.59 10.24
CA ASP A 90 7.76 5.40 11.67
C ASP A 90 6.45 6.06 12.10
N ASP A 91 6.19 7.28 11.62
CA ASP A 91 4.94 8.01 11.90
C ASP A 91 3.73 7.27 11.32
N ALA A 92 3.84 6.69 10.12
CA ALA A 92 2.78 5.90 9.50
C ALA A 92 2.52 4.59 10.27
N ILE A 93 3.59 3.90 10.71
CA ILE A 93 3.49 2.71 11.57
C ILE A 93 2.78 3.05 12.88
N LEU A 94 3.16 4.15 13.54
CA LEU A 94 2.56 4.57 14.80
C LEU A 94 1.07 4.91 14.65
N ARG A 95 0.66 5.49 13.52
CA ARG A 95 -0.75 5.76 13.21
C ARG A 95 -1.54 4.46 13.09
N LEU A 96 -1.04 3.50 12.32
CA LEU A 96 -1.68 2.18 12.16
C LEU A 96 -1.82 1.46 13.51
N VAL A 97 -0.77 1.43 14.33
CA VAL A 97 -0.83 0.82 15.67
C VAL A 97 -1.90 1.47 16.54
N LYS A 98 -2.01 2.80 16.53
CA LYS A 98 -3.05 3.52 17.30
C LYS A 98 -4.46 3.17 16.85
N VAL A 99 -4.67 2.95 15.55
CA VAL A 99 -5.97 2.54 14.99
C VAL A 99 -6.31 1.14 15.48
N THR A 100 -5.39 0.18 15.30
CA THR A 100 -5.60 -1.21 15.74
C THR A 100 -5.85 -1.31 17.24
N LEU A 101 -5.15 -0.52 18.06
CA LEU A 101 -5.37 -0.50 19.51
C LEU A 101 -6.74 0.09 19.88
N LYS A 102 -7.18 1.18 19.22
CA LYS A 102 -8.50 1.76 19.48
C LYS A 102 -9.63 0.79 19.14
N GLU A 103 -9.53 0.08 18.02
CA GLU A 103 -10.52 -0.94 17.63
C GLU A 103 -10.58 -2.12 18.62
N SER A 104 -9.42 -2.52 19.17
CA SER A 104 -9.35 -3.56 20.20
C SER A 104 -10.01 -3.15 21.53
N SER A 105 -10.01 -1.86 21.87
CA SER A 105 -10.68 -1.33 23.06
C SER A 105 -12.19 -1.11 22.90
N THR A 106 -12.71 -0.95 21.69
CA THR A 106 -14.16 -0.84 21.40
C THR A 106 -14.85 -2.19 21.16
N SER A 107 -14.10 -3.28 21.05
CA SER A 107 -14.64 -4.64 20.82
C SER A 107 -14.96 -5.40 22.12
N HIS A 108 -14.90 -4.72 23.27
CA HIS A 108 -15.08 -5.29 24.61
C HIS A 108 -16.19 -4.61 25.44
N GLU A 109 -17.06 -3.81 24.82
CA GLU A 109 -18.33 -3.32 25.39
C GLU A 109 -19.54 -3.95 24.68
#